data_AF-A0A7C3SGA5-F1
#
_entry.id   AF-A0A7C3SGA5-F1
#
_cell.length_a   1.000
_cell.length_b   1.000
_cell.length_c   1.000
_cell.angle_alpha   90.00
_cell.angle_beta   90.00
_cell.angle_gamma   90.00
#
_symmetry.space_group_name_H-M   'P 1'
#
loop_
_entity.id
_entity.type
_entity.pdbx_description
1 polymer ?
#
loop_
_entity_poly.entity_id
_entity_poly.type
_entity_poly.pdbx_seq_one_letter_code
_entity_poly.pdbx_strand_id
1 'polypeptide(L)'
;QYYDRISQMDAQAGQILQELEEAGLADQTIVFFYSDHGSGMPRHKRWLYEGGLHVPLIVYFPPKFRHLAPKEYRPGGVSDRLVSFVDLAPTLLSLAGIRPPDWMQGRACMGPFAGPEHKYLFGFRGRMDERYDMSRAVRNQRYLYIRNYMPHRLQGEYVGYMFQTPTTVVWRKLFDEGKLRPEQAAFWQPKPPEELYDLQTDPYCIRNLAEDPNHAAVLEELRQALRHHILEVRDLGFLSEAEMHRRAGDRTPYEFGHDPQAYPLERILAMAELAAQRTPEAVPRLRAGLRDSDSGLRYWAAMGLLIRGPEAVRAARTDLLQALQDESPSVRVTAAWALGLHGQPEDLDKVLQTLQAHASPQTNGTYLATYTLNIIDALGKKAEPIYPALRQLPLKDPNAPARANDYVERLLPVILGPDWQPPQPKPKAKAARPKPKLSETIRP
;
A
#
# COMPACT_ATOMS: atom_id res chain seq x y z
N GLN A 1 3.59 -13.00 -25.90
CA GLN A 1 2.35 -12.54 -25.23
C GLN A 1 2.39 -11.07 -24.80
N TYR A 2 3.28 -10.67 -23.88
CA TYR A 2 3.30 -9.26 -23.41
C TYR A 2 3.59 -8.27 -24.55
N TYR A 3 4.63 -8.53 -25.34
CA TYR A 3 4.94 -7.74 -26.54
C TYR A 3 3.78 -7.74 -27.56
N ASP A 4 3.14 -8.88 -27.81
CA ASP A 4 1.98 -8.95 -28.73
C ASP A 4 0.82 -8.04 -28.26
N ARG A 5 0.59 -7.95 -26.95
CA ARG A 5 -0.42 -7.05 -26.38
C ARG A 5 -0.02 -5.58 -26.49
N ILE A 6 1.28 -5.27 -26.38
CA ILE A 6 1.79 -3.92 -26.68
C ILE A 6 1.56 -3.58 -28.15
N SER A 7 1.87 -4.48 -29.09
CA SER A 7 1.64 -4.24 -30.53
C SER A 7 0.16 -4.04 -30.86
N GLN A 8 -0.74 -4.78 -30.20
CA GLN A 8 -2.18 -4.56 -30.35
C GLN A 8 -2.62 -3.18 -29.82
N MET A 9 -2.11 -2.78 -28.66
CA MET A 9 -2.41 -1.47 -28.05
C MET A 9 -1.83 -0.32 -28.89
N ASP A 10 -0.64 -0.48 -29.47
CA ASP A 10 -0.03 0.48 -30.39
C ASP A 10 -0.90 0.68 -31.65
N ALA A 11 -1.40 -0.40 -32.26
CA ALA A 11 -2.34 -0.32 -33.37
C ALA A 11 -3.65 0.40 -32.99
N GLN A 12 -4.16 0.16 -31.77
CA GLN A 12 -5.34 0.87 -31.25
C GLN A 12 -5.06 2.37 -31.04
N ALA A 13 -3.88 2.73 -30.53
CA ALA A 13 -3.48 4.12 -30.39
C ALA A 13 -3.42 4.81 -31.77
N GLY A 14 -2.86 4.13 -32.78
CA GLY A 14 -2.85 4.61 -34.17
C GLY A 14 -4.26 4.86 -34.73
N GLN A 15 -5.21 3.96 -34.46
CA GLN A 15 -6.61 4.13 -34.87
C GLN A 15 -7.25 5.37 -34.22
N ILE A 16 -7.05 5.58 -32.92
CA ILE A 16 -7.60 6.75 -32.21
C ILE A 16 -7.01 8.05 -32.76
N LEU A 17 -5.70 8.06 -33.08
CA LEU A 17 -5.06 9.22 -33.69
C LEU A 17 -5.60 9.51 -35.11
N GLN A 18 -5.88 8.46 -35.88
CA GLN A 18 -6.50 8.60 -37.20
C GLN A 18 -7.93 9.14 -37.10
N GLU A 19 -8.74 8.64 -36.17
CA GLU A 19 -10.10 9.15 -35.92
C GLU A 19 -10.08 10.65 -35.56
N LEU A 20 -9.08 11.09 -34.79
CA LEU A 20 -8.89 12.49 -34.43
C LEU A 20 -8.53 13.37 -35.64
N GLU A 21 -7.73 12.85 -36.57
CA GLU A 21 -7.38 13.51 -37.83
C GLU A 21 -8.58 13.60 -38.78
N GLU A 22 -9.31 12.50 -38.97
CA GLU A 22 -10.51 12.43 -39.81
C GLU A 22 -11.63 13.35 -39.30
N ALA A 23 -11.72 13.54 -37.98
CA ALA A 23 -12.64 14.50 -37.36
C ALA A 23 -12.19 15.97 -37.52
N GLY A 24 -11.00 16.24 -38.07
CA GLY A 24 -10.44 17.60 -38.18
C GLY A 24 -10.03 18.21 -36.83
N LEU A 25 -9.82 17.39 -35.80
CA LEU A 25 -9.53 17.83 -34.43
C LEU A 25 -8.04 17.74 -34.06
N ALA A 26 -7.19 17.18 -34.92
CA ALA A 26 -5.77 16.98 -34.65
C ALA A 26 -5.02 18.27 -34.26
N ASP A 27 -5.25 19.37 -34.99
CA ASP A 27 -4.65 20.69 -34.68
C ASP A 27 -5.24 21.37 -33.44
N GLN A 28 -6.32 20.81 -32.88
CA GLN A 28 -7.03 21.33 -31.72
C GLN A 28 -6.90 20.44 -30.47
N THR A 29 -6.00 19.45 -30.48
CA THR A 29 -5.90 18.48 -29.40
C THR A 29 -4.46 18.28 -28.97
N ILE A 30 -4.17 18.46 -27.69
CA ILE A 30 -2.92 18.01 -27.07
C ILE A 30 -3.12 16.54 -26.69
N VAL A 31 -2.21 15.65 -27.12
CA VAL A 31 -2.32 14.21 -26.87
C VAL A 31 -1.36 13.81 -25.77
N PHE A 32 -1.86 13.08 -24.79
CA PHE A 32 -1.07 12.44 -23.73
C PHE A 32 -1.15 10.92 -23.90
N PHE A 33 -0.02 10.25 -23.85
CA PHE A 33 0.07 8.79 -23.83
C PHE A 33 0.94 8.37 -22.63
N TYR A 34 0.39 7.54 -21.74
CA TYR A 34 1.08 7.11 -20.52
C TYR A 34 0.52 5.79 -19.98
N SER A 35 1.18 5.22 -18.97
CA SER A 35 0.73 4.03 -18.25
C SER A 35 0.61 4.32 -16.76
N ASP A 36 -0.41 3.78 -16.09
CA ASP A 36 -0.68 4.04 -14.66
C ASP A 36 0.38 3.50 -13.70
N HIS A 37 1.06 2.41 -14.07
CA HIS A 37 2.14 1.80 -13.30
C HIS A 37 3.01 0.90 -14.19
N GLY A 38 4.13 0.41 -13.66
CA GLY A 38 4.98 -0.57 -14.32
C GLY A 38 4.30 -1.89 -14.70
N SER A 39 5.01 -2.76 -15.42
CA SER A 39 4.46 -4.03 -15.93
C SER A 39 3.96 -4.97 -14.82
N GLY A 40 3.17 -5.98 -15.19
CA GLY A 40 2.73 -7.04 -14.27
C GLY A 40 3.83 -8.02 -13.83
N MET A 41 5.08 -7.78 -14.20
CA MET A 41 6.21 -8.61 -13.81
C MET A 41 6.55 -8.41 -12.32
N PRO A 42 7.14 -9.43 -11.67
CA PRO A 42 7.54 -9.28 -10.28
C PRO A 42 8.57 -8.16 -10.10
N ARG A 43 8.52 -7.45 -8.96
CA ARG A 43 9.28 -6.21 -8.68
C ARG A 43 8.87 -4.96 -9.48
N HIS A 44 7.86 -5.04 -10.34
CA HIS A 44 7.30 -3.88 -11.05
C HIS A 44 6.02 -3.41 -10.34
N LYS A 45 4.83 -3.62 -10.93
CA LYS A 45 3.53 -3.23 -10.35
C LYS A 45 3.44 -3.64 -8.87
N ARG A 46 3.17 -2.67 -7.97
CA ARG A 46 3.14 -2.75 -6.49
C ARG A 46 4.46 -2.51 -5.75
N TRP A 47 5.59 -2.47 -6.45
CA TRP A 47 6.90 -2.16 -5.85
C TRP A 47 7.35 -0.74 -6.17
N LEU A 48 8.22 -0.22 -5.31
CA LEU A 48 8.73 1.15 -5.38
C LEU A 48 10.06 1.26 -6.13
N TYR A 49 10.43 0.23 -6.89
CA TYR A 49 11.59 0.25 -7.77
C TYR A 49 11.26 0.95 -9.10
N GLU A 50 12.29 1.30 -9.88
CA GLU A 50 12.13 1.90 -11.21
C GLU A 50 11.15 1.11 -12.09
N GLY A 51 11.25 -0.22 -12.10
CA GLY A 51 10.33 -1.06 -12.88
C GLY A 51 8.85 -0.90 -12.54
N GLY A 52 8.51 -0.43 -11.33
CA GLY A 52 7.14 -0.20 -10.86
C GLY A 52 6.67 1.26 -10.98
N LEU A 53 7.57 2.22 -10.78
CA LEU A 53 7.25 3.65 -10.69
C LEU A 53 7.56 4.44 -11.98
N HIS A 54 8.57 4.04 -12.74
CA HIS A 54 8.95 4.73 -13.96
C HIS A 54 8.14 4.19 -15.14
N VAL A 55 7.27 5.06 -15.64
CA VAL A 55 6.29 4.76 -16.68
C VAL A 55 6.48 5.68 -17.88
N PRO A 56 6.08 5.26 -19.09
CA PRO A 56 6.09 6.15 -20.24
C PRO A 56 5.16 7.34 -20.01
N LEU A 57 5.61 8.52 -20.44
CA LEU A 57 4.79 9.72 -20.63
C LEU A 57 5.24 10.39 -21.93
N ILE A 58 4.39 10.34 -22.95
CA ILE A 58 4.59 11.02 -24.23
C ILE A 58 3.50 12.08 -24.33
N VAL A 59 3.91 13.31 -24.64
CA VAL A 59 2.98 14.43 -24.83
C VAL A 59 3.25 15.08 -26.18
N TYR A 60 2.22 15.14 -27.01
CA TYR A 60 2.27 15.81 -28.30
C TYR A 60 1.49 17.12 -28.24
N PHE A 61 2.19 18.21 -28.56
CA PHE A 61 1.59 19.53 -28.76
C PHE A 61 1.48 19.84 -30.26
N PRO A 62 0.27 20.01 -30.81
CA PRO A 62 0.11 20.47 -32.18
C PRO A 62 0.64 21.91 -32.32
N PRO A 63 1.00 22.36 -33.54
CA PRO A 63 1.56 23.69 -33.77
C PRO A 63 0.80 24.83 -33.07
N LYS A 64 -0.55 24.76 -33.09
CA LYS A 64 -1.44 25.74 -32.46
C LYS A 64 -1.23 25.91 -30.96
N PHE A 65 -0.92 24.83 -30.24
CA PHE A 65 -0.74 24.83 -28.78
C PHE A 65 0.71 24.73 -28.33
N ARG A 66 1.67 24.83 -29.26
CA ARG A 66 3.10 24.68 -28.95
C ARG A 66 3.62 25.72 -27.94
N HIS A 67 2.97 26.88 -27.85
CA HIS A 67 3.28 27.93 -26.87
C HIS A 67 2.93 27.53 -25.42
N LEU A 68 2.11 26.49 -25.20
CA LEU A 68 1.77 25.94 -23.88
C LEU A 68 2.71 24.81 -23.44
N ALA A 69 3.56 24.31 -24.34
CA ALA A 69 4.48 23.23 -24.04
C ALA A 69 5.59 23.70 -23.07
N PRO A 70 6.25 22.79 -22.34
CA PRO A 70 7.47 23.08 -21.60
C PRO A 70 8.52 23.74 -22.49
N LYS A 71 9.40 24.57 -21.90
CA LYS A 71 10.44 25.31 -22.63
C LYS A 71 11.39 24.39 -23.41
N GLU A 72 11.64 23.20 -22.88
CA GLU A 72 12.48 22.18 -23.47
C GLU A 72 11.80 21.35 -24.57
N TYR A 73 10.50 21.57 -24.81
CA TYR A 73 9.73 20.78 -25.78
C TYR A 73 10.26 20.95 -27.20
N ARG A 74 10.50 19.82 -27.85
CA ARG A 74 10.72 19.72 -29.30
C ARG A 74 10.10 18.42 -29.81
N PRO A 75 9.49 18.38 -31.00
CA PRO A 75 9.03 17.13 -31.61
C PRO A 75 10.15 16.10 -31.67
N GLY A 76 9.88 14.86 -31.22
CA GLY A 76 10.89 13.80 -31.11
C GLY A 76 11.94 14.02 -30.02
N GLY A 77 11.78 15.05 -29.17
CA GLY A 77 12.67 15.35 -28.05
C GLY A 77 12.46 14.43 -26.85
N VAL A 78 13.41 14.49 -25.92
CA VAL A 78 13.38 13.84 -24.62
C VAL A 78 13.58 14.91 -23.56
N SER A 79 12.90 14.77 -22.42
CA SER A 79 13.09 15.63 -21.24
C SER A 79 13.51 14.76 -20.06
N ASP A 80 14.51 15.23 -19.31
CA ASP A 80 14.95 14.61 -18.05
C ASP A 80 14.15 15.16 -16.85
N ARG A 81 13.14 16.00 -17.08
CA ARG A 81 12.33 16.59 -16.00
C ARG A 81 11.66 15.50 -15.16
N LEU A 82 11.75 15.66 -13.86
CA LEU A 82 10.99 14.85 -12.91
C LEU A 82 9.50 15.25 -12.94
N VAL A 83 8.64 14.30 -13.32
CA VAL A 83 7.18 14.45 -13.38
C VAL A 83 6.53 13.27 -12.65
N SER A 84 5.50 13.56 -11.84
CA SER A 84 4.67 12.56 -11.15
C SER A 84 3.21 12.66 -11.57
N PHE A 85 2.43 11.59 -11.39
CA PHE A 85 1.00 11.62 -11.72
C PHE A 85 0.19 12.63 -10.91
N VAL A 86 0.64 13.00 -9.72
CA VAL A 86 0.00 14.08 -8.94
C VAL A 86 0.09 15.43 -9.65
N ASP A 87 1.06 15.60 -10.57
CA ASP A 87 1.22 16.81 -11.39
C ASP A 87 0.23 16.87 -12.57
N LEU A 88 -0.43 15.76 -12.91
CA LEU A 88 -1.28 15.70 -14.11
C LEU A 88 -2.50 16.62 -13.97
N ALA A 89 -3.23 16.54 -12.85
CA ALA A 89 -4.38 17.40 -12.60
C ALA A 89 -4.05 18.90 -12.65
N PRO A 90 -3.05 19.43 -11.92
CA PRO A 90 -2.68 20.83 -12.03
C PRO A 90 -2.14 21.19 -13.42
N THR A 91 -1.45 20.28 -14.11
CA THR A 91 -0.99 20.50 -15.49
C THR A 91 -2.16 20.67 -16.45
N LEU A 92 -3.19 19.82 -16.37
CA LEU A 92 -4.37 19.93 -17.23
C LEU A 92 -5.16 21.22 -16.97
N LEU A 93 -5.31 21.63 -15.71
CA LEU A 93 -5.91 22.92 -15.37
C LEU A 93 -5.10 24.07 -15.97
N SER A 94 -3.77 24.03 -15.82
CA SER A 94 -2.88 25.04 -16.36
C SER A 94 -3.01 25.14 -17.89
N LEU A 95 -3.00 24.01 -18.61
CA LEU A 95 -3.19 23.95 -20.05
C LEU A 95 -4.55 24.52 -20.49
N ALA A 96 -5.60 24.37 -19.68
CA ALA A 96 -6.91 24.97 -19.90
C ALA A 96 -6.96 26.48 -19.55
N GLY A 97 -5.85 27.09 -19.12
CA GLY A 97 -5.81 28.48 -18.67
C GLY A 97 -6.44 28.69 -17.29
N ILE A 98 -6.67 27.63 -16.52
CA ILE A 98 -7.23 27.66 -15.17
C ILE A 98 -6.08 27.57 -14.16
N ARG A 99 -6.02 28.52 -13.22
CA ARG A 99 -5.02 28.48 -12.13
C ARG A 99 -5.27 27.25 -11.26
N PRO A 100 -4.28 26.34 -11.10
CA PRO A 100 -4.43 25.21 -10.20
C PRO A 100 -4.65 25.68 -8.75
N PRO A 101 -5.58 25.06 -7.99
CA PRO A 101 -5.77 25.39 -6.58
C PRO A 101 -4.56 25.03 -5.71
N ASP A 102 -4.27 25.83 -4.69
CA ASP A 102 -3.10 25.67 -3.81
C ASP A 102 -3.11 24.37 -2.97
N TRP A 103 -4.27 23.72 -2.83
CA TRP A 103 -4.40 22.46 -2.08
C TRP A 103 -4.00 21.22 -2.91
N MET A 104 -3.79 21.36 -4.22
CA MET A 104 -3.29 20.25 -5.03
C MET A 104 -1.82 19.97 -4.69
N GLN A 105 -1.50 18.69 -4.44
CA GLN A 105 -0.15 18.27 -4.05
C GLN A 105 0.86 18.36 -5.19
N GLY A 106 0.42 18.15 -6.43
CA GLY A 106 1.29 18.25 -7.61
C GLY A 106 1.46 19.68 -8.09
N ARG A 107 2.35 19.85 -9.06
CA ARG A 107 2.67 21.14 -9.68
C ARG A 107 2.48 21.04 -11.17
N ALA A 108 1.86 22.05 -11.77
CA ALA A 108 1.75 22.11 -13.22
C ALA A 108 3.15 22.13 -13.84
N CYS A 109 3.42 21.26 -14.82
CA CYS A 109 4.69 21.25 -15.55
C CYS A 109 4.58 21.87 -16.96
N MET A 110 3.36 22.23 -17.39
CA MET A 110 3.04 22.81 -18.70
C MET A 110 1.98 23.90 -18.55
N GLY A 111 1.82 24.75 -19.57
CA GLY A 111 0.86 25.86 -19.60
C GLY A 111 1.29 27.11 -18.82
N PRO A 112 0.45 28.17 -18.80
CA PRO A 112 0.74 29.47 -18.20
C PRO A 112 1.04 29.46 -16.70
N PHE A 113 0.59 28.44 -15.96
CA PHE A 113 0.82 28.31 -14.52
C PHE A 113 1.88 27.24 -14.19
N ALA A 114 2.72 26.87 -15.15
CA ALA A 114 3.81 25.92 -14.91
C ALA A 114 4.76 26.42 -13.79
N GLY A 115 5.03 25.56 -12.82
CA GLY A 115 5.90 25.83 -11.69
C GLY A 115 7.36 25.43 -11.92
N PRO A 116 8.23 25.62 -10.91
CA PRO A 116 9.61 25.12 -10.95
C PRO A 116 9.63 23.59 -10.99
N GLU A 117 10.69 23.03 -11.57
CA GLU A 117 10.91 21.59 -11.63
C GLU A 117 11.02 20.97 -10.23
N HIS A 118 10.56 19.73 -10.10
CA HIS A 118 10.72 18.99 -8.87
C HIS A 118 12.18 18.60 -8.66
N LYS A 119 12.69 18.85 -7.45
CA LYS A 119 13.96 18.25 -7.02
C LYS A 119 13.80 16.76 -6.69
N TYR A 120 12.62 16.39 -6.21
CA TYR A 120 12.31 15.04 -5.73
C TYR A 120 10.94 14.57 -6.21
N LEU A 121 10.82 13.27 -6.50
CA LEU A 121 9.53 12.59 -6.65
C LEU A 121 9.34 11.60 -5.51
N PHE A 122 8.08 11.37 -5.13
CA PHE A 122 7.71 10.53 -4.00
C PHE A 122 6.81 9.38 -4.45
N GLY A 123 6.94 8.24 -3.78
CA GLY A 123 6.11 7.06 -4.00
C GLY A 123 5.81 6.34 -2.69
N PHE A 124 4.74 5.57 -2.66
CA PHE A 124 4.39 4.79 -1.47
C PHE A 124 3.80 3.42 -1.81
N ARG A 125 4.03 2.48 -0.90
CA ARG A 125 3.44 1.14 -0.91
C ARG A 125 2.75 0.95 0.43
N GLY A 126 1.45 0.71 0.37
CA GLY A 126 0.60 0.38 1.53
C GLY A 126 0.06 -1.04 1.41
N ARG A 127 -1.26 -1.19 1.56
CA ARG A 127 -1.94 -2.45 1.29
C ARG A 127 -1.99 -2.77 -0.21
N MET A 128 -1.64 -4.00 -0.57
CA MET A 128 -1.74 -4.57 -1.91
C MET A 128 -2.81 -5.65 -1.90
N ASP A 129 -4.00 -5.29 -2.37
CA ASP A 129 -5.18 -6.16 -2.28
C ASP A 129 -5.40 -6.64 -0.83
N GLU A 130 -5.24 -7.92 -0.56
CA GLU A 130 -5.40 -8.51 0.77
C GLU A 130 -4.15 -8.47 1.68
N ARG A 131 -3.00 -7.97 1.20
CA ARG A 131 -1.71 -7.99 1.94
C ARG A 131 -1.26 -6.60 2.37
N TYR A 132 -0.85 -6.47 3.62
CA TYR A 132 -0.42 -5.19 4.19
C TYR A 132 1.09 -5.01 4.11
N ASP A 133 1.50 -3.83 3.67
CA ASP A 133 2.88 -3.38 3.75
C ASP A 133 2.92 -1.87 4.07
N MET A 134 4.09 -1.34 4.41
CA MET A 134 4.33 0.07 4.68
C MET A 134 5.74 0.46 4.24
N SER A 135 5.84 0.97 3.01
CA SER A 135 7.07 1.53 2.46
C SER A 135 6.82 2.90 1.84
N ARG A 136 7.84 3.75 1.90
CA ARG A 136 7.85 5.09 1.33
C ARG A 136 9.13 5.27 0.53
N ALA A 137 9.05 5.97 -0.59
CA ALA A 137 10.17 6.19 -1.48
C ALA A 137 10.29 7.65 -1.87
N VAL A 138 11.52 8.09 -2.06
CA VAL A 138 11.85 9.35 -2.71
C VAL A 138 12.98 9.13 -3.69
N ARG A 139 12.94 9.81 -4.82
CA ARG A 139 14.06 9.87 -5.75
C ARG A 139 14.44 11.31 -6.07
N ASN A 140 15.73 11.55 -6.26
CA ASN A 140 16.25 12.73 -6.98
C ASN A 140 16.70 12.30 -8.37
N GLN A 141 17.37 13.15 -9.16
CA GLN A 141 17.79 12.87 -10.55
C GLN A 141 18.57 11.56 -10.77
N ARG A 142 19.26 11.04 -9.74
CA ARG A 142 20.14 9.87 -9.86
C ARG A 142 19.81 8.74 -8.88
N TYR A 143 19.37 9.06 -7.67
CA TYR A 143 19.24 8.09 -6.59
C TYR A 143 17.78 7.86 -6.22
N LEU A 144 17.48 6.61 -5.86
CA LEU A 144 16.22 6.18 -5.28
C LEU A 144 16.48 5.70 -3.85
N TYR A 145 15.76 6.27 -2.89
CA TYR A 145 15.74 5.83 -1.51
C TYR A 145 14.36 5.25 -1.18
N ILE A 146 14.34 4.06 -0.56
CA ILE A 146 13.14 3.41 -0.04
C ILE A 146 13.32 3.17 1.46
N ARG A 147 12.31 3.52 2.24
CA ARG A 147 12.21 3.19 3.65
C ARG A 147 11.11 2.17 3.89
N ASN A 148 11.46 1.05 4.52
CA ASN A 148 10.55 -0.02 4.89
C ASN A 148 10.25 0.06 6.39
N TYR A 149 9.02 0.41 6.74
CA TYR A 149 8.59 0.50 8.14
C TYR A 149 8.19 -0.86 8.73
N MET A 150 7.94 -1.86 7.88
CA MET A 150 7.67 -3.25 8.26
C MET A 150 8.72 -4.21 7.69
N PRO A 151 10.00 -4.10 8.08
CA PRO A 151 11.09 -4.87 7.46
C PRO A 151 11.06 -6.37 7.82
N HIS A 152 10.26 -6.77 8.81
CA HIS A 152 10.05 -8.19 9.15
C HIS A 152 9.18 -8.92 8.11
N ARG A 153 8.42 -8.19 7.28
CA ARG A 153 7.67 -8.77 6.16
C ARG A 153 8.59 -9.07 4.99
N LEU A 154 8.20 -10.06 4.20
CA LEU A 154 8.90 -10.44 2.97
C LEU A 154 8.79 -9.33 1.92
N GLN A 155 9.80 -9.21 1.06
CA GLN A 155 9.78 -8.26 -0.05
C GLN A 155 8.60 -8.53 -1.01
N GLY A 156 8.31 -9.81 -1.25
CA GLY A 156 7.20 -10.34 -2.02
C GLY A 156 6.35 -11.31 -1.21
N GLU A 157 5.21 -10.80 -0.72
CA GLU A 157 4.19 -11.61 -0.06
C GLU A 157 3.34 -12.39 -1.07
N TYR A 158 2.71 -13.47 -0.62
CA TYR A 158 1.72 -14.17 -1.42
C TYR A 158 0.48 -13.28 -1.63
N VAL A 159 0.27 -12.86 -2.88
CA VAL A 159 -0.94 -12.13 -3.31
C VAL A 159 -1.63 -12.97 -4.36
N GLY A 160 -2.92 -13.26 -4.17
CA GLY A 160 -3.67 -14.21 -5.00
C GLY A 160 -3.59 -13.89 -6.50
N TYR A 161 -3.75 -12.61 -6.87
CA TYR A 161 -3.62 -12.16 -8.26
C TYR A 161 -2.21 -12.38 -8.85
N MET A 162 -1.15 -12.14 -8.07
CA MET A 162 0.23 -12.32 -8.54
C MET A 162 0.54 -13.77 -8.87
N PHE A 163 -0.05 -14.70 -8.12
CA PHE A 163 0.13 -16.14 -8.30
C PHE A 163 -0.74 -16.74 -9.42
N GLN A 164 -1.59 -15.93 -10.07
CA GLN A 164 -2.23 -16.33 -11.34
C GLN A 164 -1.26 -16.27 -12.53
N THR A 165 -0.12 -15.56 -12.39
CA THR A 165 0.89 -15.46 -13.45
C THR A 165 1.84 -16.67 -13.41
N PRO A 166 2.00 -17.44 -14.51
CA PRO A 166 2.87 -18.62 -14.53
C PRO A 166 4.32 -18.33 -14.11
N THR A 167 4.85 -17.16 -14.46
CA THR A 167 6.21 -16.74 -14.08
C THR A 167 6.40 -16.68 -12.56
N THR A 168 5.42 -16.16 -11.81
CA THR A 168 5.47 -16.11 -10.34
C THR A 168 5.49 -17.53 -9.75
N VAL A 169 4.65 -18.43 -10.28
CA VAL A 169 4.57 -19.81 -9.80
C VAL A 169 5.90 -20.54 -10.01
N VAL A 170 6.50 -20.42 -11.19
CA VAL A 170 7.83 -21.01 -11.49
C VAL A 170 8.91 -20.39 -10.61
N TRP A 171 8.90 -19.07 -10.43
CA TRP A 171 9.89 -18.38 -9.60
C TRP A 171 9.82 -18.83 -8.14
N ARG A 172 8.60 -18.96 -7.60
CA ARG A 172 8.38 -19.46 -6.24
C ARG A 172 8.85 -20.89 -6.08
N LYS A 173 8.52 -21.78 -7.04
CA LYS A 173 8.99 -23.16 -7.02
C LYS A 173 10.52 -23.26 -6.98
N LEU A 174 11.21 -22.47 -7.82
CA LEU A 174 12.68 -22.44 -7.84
C LEU A 174 13.28 -21.91 -6.52
N PHE A 175 12.59 -20.99 -5.86
CA PHE A 175 12.97 -20.53 -4.52
C PHE A 175 12.86 -21.66 -3.49
N ASP A 176 11.71 -22.34 -3.45
CA ASP A 176 11.47 -23.45 -2.51
C ASP A 176 12.43 -24.64 -2.75
N GLU A 177 12.88 -24.84 -4.00
CA GLU A 177 13.89 -25.84 -4.38
C GLU A 177 15.34 -25.38 -4.14
N GLY A 178 15.58 -24.15 -3.67
CA GLY A 178 16.93 -23.62 -3.42
C GLY A 178 17.76 -23.37 -4.68
N LYS A 179 17.13 -23.19 -5.84
CA LYS A 179 17.80 -23.07 -7.17
C LYS A 179 18.06 -21.64 -7.61
N LEU A 180 17.63 -20.65 -6.85
CA LEU A 180 17.79 -19.24 -7.18
C LEU A 180 19.14 -18.69 -6.73
N ARG A 181 19.69 -17.75 -7.50
CA ARG A 181 20.81 -16.93 -7.04
C ARG A 181 20.35 -15.94 -5.96
N PRO A 182 21.25 -15.41 -5.11
CA PRO A 182 20.88 -14.52 -4.00
C PRO A 182 19.99 -13.33 -4.41
N GLU A 183 20.27 -12.70 -5.54
CA GLU A 183 19.52 -11.53 -6.03
C GLU A 183 18.08 -11.90 -6.43
N GLN A 184 17.87 -13.14 -6.88
CA GLN A 184 16.55 -13.67 -7.22
C GLN A 184 15.81 -14.17 -5.98
N ALA A 185 16.52 -14.72 -5.00
CA ALA A 185 15.95 -15.19 -3.75
C ALA A 185 15.51 -14.04 -2.83
N ALA A 186 16.18 -12.88 -2.91
CA ALA A 186 15.90 -11.70 -2.08
C ALA A 186 14.43 -11.25 -2.10
N PHE A 187 13.71 -11.47 -3.21
CA PHE A 187 12.28 -11.16 -3.31
C PHE A 187 11.42 -11.96 -2.32
N TRP A 188 11.82 -13.17 -1.98
CA TRP A 188 11.08 -14.05 -1.07
C TRP A 188 11.62 -13.99 0.37
N GLN A 189 12.48 -13.01 0.66
CA GLN A 189 13.12 -12.82 1.97
C GLN A 189 12.65 -11.52 2.63
N PRO A 190 12.81 -11.38 3.96
CA PRO A 190 12.58 -10.12 4.65
C PRO A 190 13.44 -9.00 4.08
N LYS A 191 12.89 -7.79 4.10
CA LYS A 191 13.52 -6.60 3.51
C LYS A 191 14.36 -5.81 4.51
N PRO A 192 15.39 -5.08 4.05
CA PRO A 192 16.13 -4.17 4.91
C PRO A 192 15.25 -2.96 5.31
N PRO A 193 15.49 -2.32 6.47
CA PRO A 193 14.75 -1.12 6.87
C PRO A 193 14.93 0.06 5.91
N GLU A 194 16.09 0.14 5.25
CA GLU A 194 16.46 1.20 4.32
C GLU A 194 17.11 0.61 3.07
N GLU A 195 16.75 1.15 1.91
CA GLU A 195 17.33 0.81 0.61
C GLU A 195 17.74 2.11 -0.09
N LEU A 196 18.96 2.14 -0.65
CA LEU A 196 19.46 3.24 -1.48
C LEU A 196 20.06 2.67 -2.77
N TYR A 197 19.65 3.20 -3.92
CA TYR A 197 20.11 2.75 -5.23
C TYR A 197 20.60 3.91 -6.08
N ASP A 198 21.71 3.71 -6.78
CA ASP A 198 22.21 4.60 -7.82
C ASP A 198 21.66 4.14 -9.17
N LEU A 199 20.66 4.84 -9.70
CA LEU A 199 19.94 4.44 -10.90
C LEU A 199 20.77 4.55 -12.17
N GLN A 200 21.91 5.27 -12.14
CA GLN A 200 22.80 5.36 -13.29
C GLN A 200 23.68 4.12 -13.43
N THR A 201 24.17 3.59 -12.31
CA THR A 201 25.05 2.40 -12.31
C THR A 201 24.31 1.10 -12.03
N ASP A 202 23.12 1.18 -11.43
CA ASP A 202 22.26 0.06 -11.05
C ASP A 202 20.77 0.37 -11.34
N PRO A 203 20.37 0.42 -12.63
CA PRO A 203 19.00 0.74 -13.01
C PRO A 203 17.97 -0.31 -12.55
N TYR A 204 18.42 -1.51 -12.18
CA TYR A 204 17.56 -2.60 -11.72
C TYR A 204 17.42 -2.67 -10.21
N CYS A 205 18.04 -1.74 -9.47
CA CYS A 205 17.98 -1.64 -8.01
C CYS A 205 18.35 -2.97 -7.33
N ILE A 206 19.51 -3.54 -7.68
CA ILE A 206 20.01 -4.80 -7.12
C ILE A 206 20.93 -4.55 -5.92
N ARG A 207 21.83 -3.58 -6.01
CA ARG A 207 22.85 -3.29 -5.00
C ARG A 207 22.37 -2.19 -4.07
N ASN A 208 21.95 -2.58 -2.88
CA ASN A 208 21.60 -1.62 -1.82
C ASN A 208 22.87 -0.92 -1.28
N LEU A 209 22.89 0.40 -1.34
CA LEU A 209 23.98 1.28 -0.89
C LEU A 209 23.70 1.92 0.49
N ALA A 210 22.61 1.57 1.17
CA ALA A 210 22.21 2.20 2.43
C ALA A 210 23.24 2.04 3.56
N GLU A 211 24.06 0.98 3.50
CA GLU A 211 25.15 0.73 4.47
C GLU A 211 26.54 1.16 3.95
N ASP A 212 26.62 1.73 2.75
CA ASP A 212 27.89 2.19 2.17
C ASP A 212 28.26 3.59 2.75
N PRO A 213 29.37 3.72 3.50
CA PRO A 213 29.76 4.99 4.09
C PRO A 213 30.01 6.10 3.06
N ASN A 214 30.38 5.76 1.82
CA ASN A 214 30.58 6.75 0.75
C ASN A 214 29.27 7.41 0.28
N HIS A 215 28.13 6.76 0.56
CA HIS A 215 26.80 7.23 0.16
C HIS A 215 26.01 7.83 1.33
N ALA A 216 26.61 7.93 2.53
CA ALA A 216 25.93 8.39 3.74
C ALA A 216 25.31 9.80 3.60
N ALA A 217 25.97 10.71 2.88
CA ALA A 217 25.45 12.06 2.65
C ALA A 217 24.18 12.07 1.79
N VAL A 218 24.15 11.27 0.71
CA VAL A 218 22.98 11.15 -0.18
C VAL A 218 21.84 10.42 0.54
N LEU A 219 22.17 9.38 1.31
CA LEU A 219 21.20 8.67 2.15
C LEU A 219 20.50 9.65 3.10
N GLU A 220 21.25 10.49 3.80
CA GLU A 220 20.69 11.45 4.75
C GLU A 220 19.86 12.55 4.04
N GLU A 221 20.33 13.07 2.90
CA GLU A 221 19.56 14.02 2.08
C GLU A 221 18.17 13.46 1.74
N LEU A 222 18.13 12.24 1.17
CA LEU A 222 16.88 11.63 0.75
C LEU A 222 16.02 11.19 1.93
N ARG A 223 16.62 10.74 3.03
CA ARG A 223 15.91 10.44 4.27
C ARG A 223 15.18 11.67 4.81
N GLN A 224 15.84 12.83 4.83
CA GLN A 224 15.25 14.09 5.26
C GLN A 224 14.15 14.56 4.30
N ALA A 225 14.39 14.48 2.98
CA ALA A 225 13.39 14.82 1.98
C ALA A 225 12.11 13.98 2.12
N LEU A 226 12.27 12.66 2.32
CA LEU A 226 11.14 11.76 2.54
C LEU A 226 10.38 12.07 3.83
N ARG A 227 11.10 12.30 4.94
CA ARG A 227 10.49 12.64 6.22
C ARG A 227 9.71 13.95 6.13
N HIS A 228 10.29 14.96 5.49
CA HIS A 228 9.61 16.25 5.28
C HIS A 228 8.31 16.08 4.51
N HIS A 229 8.35 15.35 3.40
CA HIS A 229 7.17 15.09 2.58
C HIS A 229 6.07 14.35 3.35
N ILE A 230 6.42 13.31 4.13
CA ILE A 230 5.46 12.56 4.97
C ILE A 230 4.71 13.51 5.91
N LEU A 231 5.42 14.45 6.54
CA LEU A 231 4.83 15.42 7.45
C LEU A 231 3.96 16.44 6.71
N GLU A 232 4.44 16.95 5.58
CA GLU A 232 3.75 17.92 4.72
C GLU A 232 2.40 17.38 4.23
N VAL A 233 2.37 16.15 3.72
CA VAL A 233 1.13 15.54 3.18
C VAL A 233 0.23 14.91 4.24
N ARG A 234 0.61 15.02 5.53
CA ARG A 234 -0.14 14.47 6.66
C ARG A 234 -0.45 12.97 6.47
N ASP A 235 0.56 12.20 6.07
CA ASP A 235 0.41 10.80 5.64
C ASP A 235 -0.25 9.90 6.69
N LEU A 236 -1.54 9.59 6.47
CA LEU A 236 -2.35 8.77 7.37
C LEU A 236 -1.93 7.30 7.42
N GLY A 237 -1.07 6.83 6.50
CA GLY A 237 -0.62 5.44 6.46
C GLY A 237 0.19 5.01 7.69
N PHE A 238 0.57 5.95 8.55
CA PHE A 238 1.18 5.66 9.86
C PHE A 238 0.15 5.23 10.93
N LEU A 239 -1.14 5.16 10.58
CA LEU A 239 -2.15 4.40 11.30
C LEU A 239 -2.52 3.15 10.49
N SER A 240 -2.96 2.08 11.16
CA SER A 240 -3.66 1.00 10.44
C SER A 240 -4.93 1.56 9.79
N GLU A 241 -5.38 0.99 8.67
CA GLU A 241 -6.63 1.43 8.01
C GLU A 241 -7.82 1.39 9.00
N ALA A 242 -7.90 0.34 9.83
CA ALA A 242 -8.95 0.22 10.84
C ALA A 242 -8.88 1.36 11.88
N GLU A 243 -7.68 1.72 12.35
CA GLU A 243 -7.50 2.78 13.33
C GLU A 243 -7.75 4.17 12.73
N MET A 244 -7.35 4.38 11.47
CA MET A 244 -7.63 5.60 10.72
C MET A 244 -9.14 5.85 10.62
N HIS A 245 -9.91 4.86 10.18
CA HIS A 245 -11.37 4.97 10.08
C HIS A 245 -12.03 5.11 11.46
N ARG A 246 -11.57 4.37 12.47
CA ARG A 246 -12.08 4.47 13.85
C ARG A 246 -11.91 5.87 14.43
N ARG A 247 -10.75 6.50 14.23
CA ARG A 247 -10.46 7.84 14.75
C ARG A 247 -11.08 8.97 13.93
N ALA A 248 -11.23 8.76 12.62
CA ALA A 248 -11.92 9.72 11.76
C ALA A 248 -13.39 9.87 12.19
N GLY A 249 -14.03 8.76 12.56
CA GLY A 249 -15.45 8.75 12.97
C GLY A 249 -16.32 9.22 11.79
N ASP A 250 -17.11 10.26 12.02
CA ASP A 250 -17.97 10.86 10.98
C ASP A 250 -17.22 11.82 10.05
N ARG A 251 -15.97 12.19 10.38
CA ARG A 251 -15.13 13.01 9.51
C ARG A 251 -14.57 12.19 8.38
N THR A 252 -14.24 12.84 7.27
CA THR A 252 -13.39 12.22 6.26
C THR A 252 -11.99 11.95 6.83
N PRO A 253 -11.26 10.93 6.34
CA PRO A 253 -9.87 10.73 6.72
C PRO A 253 -9.00 11.97 6.49
N TYR A 254 -9.28 12.74 5.42
CA TYR A 254 -8.56 13.98 5.12
C TYR A 254 -8.73 15.03 6.22
N GLU A 255 -9.97 15.32 6.64
CA GLU A 255 -10.25 16.29 7.70
C GLU A 255 -9.63 15.86 9.03
N PHE A 256 -9.74 14.58 9.39
CA PHE A 256 -9.08 14.02 10.56
C PHE A 256 -7.55 14.17 10.48
N GLY A 257 -6.96 13.83 9.34
CA GLY A 257 -5.52 13.89 9.13
C GLY A 257 -4.96 15.30 9.20
N HIS A 258 -5.74 16.32 8.86
CA HIS A 258 -5.32 17.72 8.90
C HIS A 258 -5.60 18.41 10.25
N ASP A 259 -6.16 17.69 11.22
CA ASP A 259 -6.28 18.15 12.60
C ASP A 259 -5.02 17.76 13.41
N PRO A 260 -4.15 18.72 13.78
CA PRO A 260 -2.90 18.43 14.47
C PRO A 260 -3.10 17.93 15.91
N GLN A 261 -4.26 18.18 16.53
CA GLN A 261 -4.57 17.68 17.87
C GLN A 261 -5.06 16.23 17.81
N ALA A 262 -5.86 15.88 16.80
CA ALA A 262 -6.37 14.53 16.63
C ALA A 262 -5.34 13.55 16.03
N TYR A 263 -4.39 14.06 15.25
CA TYR A 263 -3.37 13.25 14.59
C TYR A 263 -1.94 13.79 14.82
N PRO A 264 -1.26 13.40 15.91
CA PRO A 264 0.10 13.83 16.23
C PRO A 264 1.14 13.07 15.39
N LEU A 265 1.09 13.22 14.07
CA LEU A 265 1.89 12.48 13.09
C LEU A 265 3.39 12.48 13.40
N GLU A 266 3.98 13.59 13.82
CA GLU A 266 5.42 13.65 14.08
C GLU A 266 5.87 12.69 15.19
N ARG A 267 5.07 12.56 16.26
CA ARG A 267 5.31 11.61 17.36
C ARG A 267 5.12 10.17 16.89
N ILE A 268 4.06 9.92 16.11
CA ILE A 268 3.75 8.59 15.56
C ILE A 268 4.86 8.15 14.59
N LEU A 269 5.29 9.04 13.70
CA LEU A 269 6.37 8.82 12.76
C LEU A 269 7.67 8.51 13.49
N ALA A 270 8.04 9.29 14.51
CA ALA A 270 9.24 9.01 15.31
C ALA A 270 9.21 7.61 15.96
N MET A 271 8.04 7.17 16.45
CA MET A 271 7.86 5.81 16.97
C MET A 271 7.94 4.75 15.87
N ALA A 272 7.38 5.01 14.69
CA ALA A 272 7.45 4.11 13.54
C ALA A 272 8.88 3.93 13.02
N GLU A 273 9.65 5.01 12.97
CA GLU A 273 11.06 5.00 12.62
C GLU A 273 11.90 4.21 13.62
N LEU A 274 11.66 4.43 14.92
CA LEU A 274 12.26 3.64 15.99
C LEU A 274 11.88 2.16 15.86
N ALA A 275 10.61 1.86 15.58
CA ALA A 275 10.11 0.50 15.41
C ALA A 275 10.77 -0.22 14.23
N ALA A 276 10.93 0.46 13.10
CA ALA A 276 11.51 -0.08 11.87
C ALA A 276 13.02 -0.33 11.98
N GLN A 277 13.74 0.50 12.74
CA GLN A 277 15.13 0.22 13.07
C GLN A 277 15.21 -1.09 13.87
N ARG A 278 16.23 -1.91 13.66
CA ARG A 278 16.40 -3.20 14.38
C ARG A 278 17.39 -3.09 15.55
N THR A 279 17.58 -1.88 16.08
CA THR A 279 18.49 -1.61 17.19
C THR A 279 17.93 -2.16 18.51
N PRO A 280 18.68 -3.01 19.25
CA PRO A 280 18.25 -3.55 20.54
C PRO A 280 17.96 -2.48 21.60
N GLU A 281 18.66 -1.34 21.55
CA GLU A 281 18.59 -0.24 22.52
C GLU A 281 17.23 0.46 22.53
N ALA A 282 16.39 0.20 21.51
CA ALA A 282 15.06 0.75 21.40
C ALA A 282 14.04 0.09 22.35
N VAL A 283 14.29 -1.12 22.87
CA VAL A 283 13.30 -1.89 23.63
C VAL A 283 12.71 -1.13 24.83
N PRO A 284 13.49 -0.43 25.68
CA PRO A 284 12.92 0.36 26.78
C PRO A 284 11.95 1.44 26.31
N ARG A 285 12.27 2.12 25.19
CA ARG A 285 11.43 3.17 24.61
C ARG A 285 10.16 2.60 23.98
N LEU A 286 10.24 1.44 23.32
CA LEU A 286 9.06 0.76 22.79
C LEU A 286 8.11 0.31 23.92
N ARG A 287 8.65 -0.24 25.02
CA ARG A 287 7.85 -0.61 26.20
C ARG A 287 7.14 0.59 26.82
N ALA A 288 7.83 1.75 26.92
CA ALA A 288 7.18 2.99 27.34
C ALA A 288 6.08 3.43 26.35
N GLY A 289 6.34 3.28 25.05
CA GLY A 289 5.38 3.59 23.98
C GLY A 289 4.08 2.78 24.03
N LEU A 290 4.09 1.55 24.55
CA LEU A 290 2.86 0.76 24.79
C LEU A 290 1.91 1.37 25.81
N ARG A 291 2.36 2.37 26.59
CA ARG A 291 1.56 3.05 27.62
C ARG A 291 1.23 4.50 27.23
N ASP A 292 1.55 4.91 26.01
CA ASP A 292 1.25 6.26 25.52
C ASP A 292 -0.27 6.45 25.40
N SER A 293 -0.74 7.69 25.54
CA SER A 293 -2.15 8.03 25.37
C SER A 293 -2.64 7.85 23.93
N ASP A 294 -1.76 7.95 22.92
CA ASP A 294 -2.13 7.78 21.52
C ASP A 294 -1.95 6.33 21.05
N SER A 295 -3.02 5.72 20.53
CA SER A 295 -3.02 4.33 20.04
C SER A 295 -2.08 4.06 18.86
N GLY A 296 -1.58 5.10 18.19
CA GLY A 296 -0.70 5.03 17.02
C GLY A 296 0.73 4.83 17.46
N LEU A 297 1.12 5.53 18.54
CA LEU A 297 2.35 5.23 19.26
C LEU A 297 2.32 3.82 19.86
N ARG A 298 1.21 3.43 20.50
CA ARG A 298 1.06 2.06 21.04
C ARG A 298 1.14 0.99 19.95
N TYR A 299 0.51 1.23 18.80
CA TYR A 299 0.58 0.35 17.62
C TYR A 299 2.02 0.16 17.13
N TRP A 300 2.75 1.26 16.90
CA TRP A 300 4.15 1.18 16.44
C TRP A 300 5.09 0.63 17.50
N ALA A 301 4.81 0.86 18.79
CA ALA A 301 5.54 0.25 19.88
C ALA A 301 5.41 -1.29 19.87
N ALA A 302 4.18 -1.81 19.76
CA ALA A 302 3.92 -3.24 19.62
C ALA A 302 4.58 -3.82 18.36
N MET A 303 4.46 -3.12 17.23
CA MET A 303 5.10 -3.48 15.96
C MET A 303 6.64 -3.53 16.07
N GLY A 304 7.25 -2.58 16.76
CA GLY A 304 8.70 -2.53 16.96
C GLY A 304 9.22 -3.69 17.81
N LEU A 305 8.46 -4.12 18.81
CA LEU A 305 8.77 -5.31 19.61
C LEU A 305 8.66 -6.58 18.77
N LEU A 306 7.60 -6.71 17.95
CA LEU A 306 7.47 -7.80 16.96
C LEU A 306 8.66 -7.84 16.01
N ILE A 307 9.04 -6.71 15.41
CA ILE A 307 10.15 -6.60 14.44
C ILE A 307 11.48 -7.12 15.00
N ARG A 308 11.71 -6.94 16.32
CA ARG A 308 12.97 -7.33 16.99
C ARG A 308 13.02 -8.78 17.44
N GLY A 309 11.92 -9.51 17.35
CA GLY A 309 11.92 -10.94 17.61
C GLY A 309 11.84 -11.34 19.09
N PRO A 310 12.25 -12.59 19.41
CA PRO A 310 11.93 -13.26 20.67
C PRO A 310 12.53 -12.62 21.92
N GLU A 311 13.73 -12.05 21.86
CA GLU A 311 14.36 -11.40 23.01
C GLU A 311 13.57 -10.15 23.43
N ALA A 312 13.20 -9.30 22.48
CA ALA A 312 12.43 -8.09 22.73
C ALA A 312 11.01 -8.41 23.23
N VAL A 313 10.34 -9.39 22.60
CA VAL A 313 9.00 -9.82 23.02
C VAL A 313 9.01 -10.44 24.43
N ARG A 314 10.04 -11.22 24.78
CA ARG A 314 10.21 -11.75 26.13
C ARG A 314 10.40 -10.62 27.16
N ALA A 315 11.24 -9.63 26.85
CA ALA A 315 11.48 -8.49 27.73
C ALA A 315 10.24 -7.60 27.92
N ALA A 316 9.34 -7.56 26.95
CA ALA A 316 8.10 -6.79 26.96
C ALA A 316 6.84 -7.63 27.19
N ARG A 317 6.96 -8.90 27.59
CA ARG A 317 5.83 -9.85 27.63
C ARG A 317 4.65 -9.33 28.46
N THR A 318 4.91 -8.82 29.66
CA THR A 318 3.86 -8.28 30.54
C THR A 318 3.15 -7.09 29.89
N ASP A 319 3.91 -6.19 29.26
CA ASP A 319 3.36 -5.01 28.57
C ASP A 319 2.49 -5.42 27.37
N LEU A 320 2.93 -6.42 26.59
CA LEU A 320 2.17 -6.97 25.46
C LEU A 320 0.91 -7.71 25.90
N LEU A 321 0.97 -8.48 26.99
CA LEU A 321 -0.21 -9.15 27.56
C LEU A 321 -1.27 -8.14 28.03
N GLN A 322 -0.84 -7.01 28.60
CA GLN A 322 -1.73 -5.90 28.93
C GLN A 322 -2.33 -5.26 27.67
N ALA A 323 -1.53 -5.08 26.61
CA ALA A 323 -1.97 -4.52 25.33
C ALA A 323 -3.02 -5.39 24.59
N LEU A 324 -3.19 -6.67 24.94
CA LEU A 324 -4.33 -7.47 24.45
C LEU A 324 -5.70 -6.89 24.88
N GLN A 325 -5.72 -6.04 25.91
CA GLN A 325 -6.93 -5.36 26.42
C GLN A 325 -6.98 -3.87 26.02
N ASP A 326 -6.14 -3.41 25.10
CA ASP A 326 -6.06 -1.99 24.69
C ASP A 326 -7.41 -1.45 24.20
N GLU A 327 -7.69 -0.15 24.28
CA GLU A 327 -8.92 0.41 23.68
C GLU A 327 -8.96 0.27 22.15
N SER A 328 -7.80 0.28 21.49
CA SER A 328 -7.68 0.15 20.04
C SER A 328 -7.58 -1.32 19.64
N PRO A 329 -8.54 -1.83 18.84
CA PRO A 329 -8.47 -3.19 18.33
C PRO A 329 -7.21 -3.44 17.49
N SER A 330 -6.68 -2.41 16.83
CA SER A 330 -5.43 -2.51 16.06
C SER A 330 -4.23 -2.79 16.96
N VAL A 331 -4.16 -2.15 18.14
CA VAL A 331 -3.11 -2.43 19.13
C VAL A 331 -3.26 -3.85 19.68
N ARG A 332 -4.49 -4.29 19.99
CA ARG A 332 -4.75 -5.65 20.49
C ARG A 332 -4.21 -6.72 19.55
N VAL A 333 -4.57 -6.65 18.26
CA VAL A 333 -4.18 -7.68 17.30
C VAL A 333 -2.68 -7.60 16.97
N THR A 334 -2.05 -6.43 16.96
CA THR A 334 -0.60 -6.31 16.80
C THR A 334 0.17 -6.85 18.02
N ALA A 335 -0.32 -6.64 19.24
CA ALA A 335 0.25 -7.27 20.43
C ALA A 335 0.08 -8.79 20.42
N ALA A 336 -1.08 -9.28 19.98
CA ALA A 336 -1.34 -10.71 19.76
C ALA A 336 -0.40 -11.30 18.70
N TRP A 337 -0.07 -10.54 17.65
CA TRP A 337 0.90 -10.96 16.65
C TRP A 337 2.30 -11.15 17.25
N ALA A 338 2.78 -10.17 18.01
CA ALA A 338 4.08 -10.24 18.69
C ALA A 338 4.17 -11.47 19.62
N LEU A 339 3.17 -11.66 20.47
CA LEU A 339 3.09 -12.79 21.41
C LEU A 339 2.92 -14.14 20.68
N GLY A 340 2.10 -14.21 19.64
CA GLY A 340 1.87 -15.45 18.90
C GLY A 340 3.10 -15.92 18.15
N LEU A 341 3.82 -14.98 17.51
CA LEU A 341 5.00 -15.31 16.71
C LEU A 341 6.20 -15.66 17.60
N HIS A 342 6.43 -14.87 18.66
CA HIS A 342 7.68 -14.86 19.42
C HIS A 342 7.54 -15.06 20.94
N GLY A 343 6.31 -15.09 21.46
CA GLY A 343 6.01 -15.26 22.89
C GLY A 343 6.12 -16.70 23.38
N GLN A 344 5.70 -16.92 24.64
CA GLN A 344 5.76 -18.24 25.27
C GLN A 344 4.54 -19.08 24.88
N PRO A 345 4.65 -20.43 24.86
CA PRO A 345 3.52 -21.31 24.53
C PRO A 345 2.26 -21.06 25.36
N GLU A 346 2.40 -20.71 26.65
CA GLU A 346 1.29 -20.40 27.55
C GLU A 346 0.51 -19.12 27.21
N ASP A 347 1.05 -18.25 26.35
CA ASP A 347 0.35 -17.05 25.87
C ASP A 347 -0.61 -17.36 24.70
N LEU A 348 -0.45 -18.52 24.06
CA LEU A 348 -1.09 -18.83 22.79
C LEU A 348 -2.62 -18.81 22.88
N ASP A 349 -3.21 -19.34 23.95
CA ASP A 349 -4.68 -19.35 24.09
C ASP A 349 -5.27 -17.94 24.10
N LYS A 350 -4.63 -17.00 24.81
CA LYS A 350 -5.05 -15.59 24.85
C LYS A 350 -4.86 -14.91 23.50
N VAL A 351 -3.76 -15.22 22.82
CA VAL A 351 -3.48 -14.73 21.46
C VAL A 351 -4.59 -15.18 20.51
N LEU A 352 -4.88 -16.48 20.48
CA LEU A 352 -5.88 -17.06 19.58
C LEU A 352 -7.29 -16.55 19.87
N GLN A 353 -7.66 -16.40 21.15
CA GLN A 353 -8.92 -15.79 21.55
C GLN A 353 -9.03 -14.35 21.03
N THR A 354 -7.95 -13.57 21.17
CA THR A 354 -7.92 -12.18 20.68
C THR A 354 -8.07 -12.14 19.17
N LEU A 355 -7.33 -12.96 18.42
CA LEU A 355 -7.40 -12.97 16.95
C LEU A 355 -8.77 -13.46 16.45
N GLN A 356 -9.33 -14.51 17.05
CA GLN A 356 -10.66 -15.01 16.67
C GLN A 356 -11.75 -13.95 16.87
N ALA A 357 -11.70 -13.17 17.96
CA ALA A 357 -12.67 -12.11 18.24
C ALA A 357 -12.65 -10.98 17.20
N HIS A 358 -11.50 -10.73 16.55
CA HIS A 358 -11.31 -9.62 15.61
C HIS A 358 -11.28 -10.05 14.13
N ALA A 359 -11.43 -11.35 13.83
CA ALA A 359 -11.35 -11.88 12.47
C ALA A 359 -12.63 -11.68 11.63
N SER A 360 -13.78 -11.40 12.25
CA SER A 360 -15.07 -11.22 11.56
C SER A 360 -15.18 -9.83 10.92
N PRO A 361 -15.32 -9.72 9.58
CA PRO A 361 -15.55 -8.44 8.90
C PRO A 361 -16.92 -7.84 9.24
N GLN A 362 -17.93 -8.67 9.49
CA GLN A 362 -19.27 -8.20 9.86
C GLN A 362 -19.28 -7.51 11.23
N THR A 363 -18.45 -7.97 12.16
CA THR A 363 -18.42 -7.45 13.54
C THR A 363 -17.40 -6.35 13.71
N ASN A 364 -16.25 -6.44 13.04
CA ASN A 364 -15.10 -5.56 13.28
C ASN A 364 -14.77 -4.64 12.09
N GLY A 365 -15.54 -4.72 11.01
CA GLY A 365 -15.25 -4.06 9.75
C GLY A 365 -14.19 -4.78 8.92
N THR A 366 -14.24 -4.61 7.60
CA THR A 366 -13.36 -5.36 6.67
C THR A 366 -11.86 -5.08 6.90
N TYR A 367 -11.49 -3.85 7.26
CA TYR A 367 -10.09 -3.46 7.42
C TYR A 367 -9.41 -4.21 8.58
N LEU A 368 -10.05 -4.23 9.76
CA LEU A 368 -9.51 -4.94 10.92
C LEU A 368 -9.52 -6.45 10.69
N ALA A 369 -10.60 -6.99 10.11
CA ALA A 369 -10.70 -8.41 9.81
C ALA A 369 -9.59 -8.86 8.85
N THR A 370 -9.36 -8.11 7.76
CA THR A 370 -8.30 -8.40 6.80
C THR A 370 -6.91 -8.34 7.47
N TYR A 371 -6.67 -7.33 8.32
CA TYR A 371 -5.40 -7.22 9.06
C TYR A 371 -5.21 -8.39 10.03
N THR A 372 -6.26 -8.77 10.75
CA THR A 372 -6.27 -9.90 11.69
C THR A 372 -6.03 -11.23 10.98
N LEU A 373 -6.63 -11.45 9.81
CA LEU A 373 -6.40 -12.65 9.00
C LEU A 373 -4.97 -12.73 8.46
N ASN A 374 -4.33 -11.60 8.13
CA ASN A 374 -2.90 -11.59 7.80
C ASN A 374 -2.03 -12.03 8.98
N ILE A 375 -2.40 -11.66 10.21
CA ILE A 375 -1.70 -12.08 11.42
C ILE A 375 -1.90 -13.59 11.65
N ILE A 376 -3.13 -14.08 11.52
CA ILE A 376 -3.46 -15.51 11.62
C ILE A 376 -2.65 -16.33 10.62
N ASP A 377 -2.58 -15.89 9.35
CA ASP A 377 -1.76 -16.51 8.31
C ASP A 377 -0.27 -16.57 8.71
N ALA A 378 0.27 -15.46 9.22
CA ALA A 378 1.66 -15.38 9.69
C ALA A 378 1.97 -16.32 10.88
N LEU A 379 0.97 -16.72 11.68
CA LEU A 379 1.15 -17.70 12.76
C LEU A 379 1.23 -19.15 12.24
N GLY A 380 0.80 -19.41 11.01
CA GLY A 380 0.77 -20.75 10.41
C GLY A 380 0.08 -21.76 11.31
N LYS A 381 0.72 -22.91 11.55
CA LYS A 381 0.15 -24.02 12.34
C LYS A 381 -0.28 -23.63 13.76
N LYS A 382 0.31 -22.59 14.36
CA LYS A 382 -0.10 -22.12 15.69
C LYS A 382 -1.55 -21.63 15.71
N ALA A 383 -2.12 -21.27 14.56
CA ALA A 383 -3.51 -20.83 14.44
C ALA A 383 -4.52 -21.95 14.16
N GLU A 384 -4.08 -23.21 13.96
CA GLU A 384 -4.96 -24.36 13.71
C GLU A 384 -6.13 -24.49 14.70
N PRO A 385 -5.97 -24.25 16.02
CA PRO A 385 -7.06 -24.41 16.98
C PRO A 385 -8.29 -23.53 16.70
N ILE A 386 -8.14 -22.40 16.00
CA ILE A 386 -9.25 -21.49 15.67
C ILE A 386 -9.79 -21.70 14.26
N TYR A 387 -9.23 -22.60 13.46
CA TYR A 387 -9.69 -22.88 12.09
C TYR A 387 -11.17 -23.27 12.00
N PRO A 388 -11.75 -24.06 12.93
CA PRO A 388 -13.18 -24.34 12.92
C PRO A 388 -14.04 -23.08 12.99
N ALA A 389 -13.62 -22.07 13.76
CA ALA A 389 -14.31 -20.78 13.84
C ALA A 389 -14.12 -19.98 12.54
N LEU A 390 -12.90 -19.96 11.99
CA LEU A 390 -12.60 -19.26 10.73
C LEU A 390 -13.42 -19.80 9.55
N ARG A 391 -13.66 -21.11 9.51
CA ARG A 391 -14.49 -21.77 8.47
C ARG A 391 -15.93 -21.27 8.45
N GLN A 392 -16.41 -20.68 9.55
CA GLN A 392 -17.78 -20.18 9.70
C GLN A 392 -17.87 -18.65 9.62
N LEU A 393 -16.76 -17.96 9.29
CA LEU A 393 -16.77 -16.49 9.26
C LEU A 393 -17.69 -15.95 8.15
N PRO A 394 -18.43 -14.85 8.44
CA PRO A 394 -19.02 -14.06 7.37
C PRO A 394 -17.91 -13.49 6.49
N LEU A 395 -18.14 -13.44 5.18
CA LEU A 395 -17.12 -13.02 4.21
C LEU A 395 -17.15 -11.54 3.89
N LYS A 396 -18.25 -10.86 4.21
CA LYS A 396 -18.53 -9.48 3.78
C LYS A 396 -18.90 -8.61 4.98
N ASP A 397 -18.44 -7.37 4.93
CA ASP A 397 -18.89 -6.26 5.76
C ASP A 397 -19.92 -5.46 4.94
N PRO A 398 -21.20 -5.38 5.35
CA PRO A 398 -22.23 -4.67 4.58
C PRO A 398 -21.95 -3.17 4.40
N ASN A 399 -21.09 -2.58 5.23
CA ASN A 399 -20.77 -1.16 5.21
C ASN A 399 -19.45 -0.86 4.49
N ALA A 400 -18.69 -1.88 4.09
CA ALA A 400 -17.42 -1.69 3.40
C ALA A 400 -17.60 -1.43 1.90
N PRO A 401 -16.69 -0.65 1.28
CA PRO A 401 -16.62 -0.54 -0.17
C PRO A 401 -16.47 -1.91 -0.83
N ALA A 402 -17.11 -2.11 -2.00
CA ALA A 402 -17.11 -3.40 -2.70
C ALA A 402 -15.71 -3.99 -2.89
N ARG A 403 -14.73 -3.17 -3.27
CA ARG A 403 -13.34 -3.60 -3.46
C ARG A 403 -12.70 -4.15 -2.19
N ALA A 404 -13.01 -3.57 -1.03
CA ALA A 404 -12.45 -3.98 0.26
C ALA A 404 -13.12 -5.25 0.82
N ASN A 405 -14.29 -5.60 0.29
CA ASN A 405 -15.10 -6.72 0.74
C ASN A 405 -14.66 -8.09 0.17
N ASP A 406 -13.74 -8.11 -0.80
CA ASP A 406 -13.28 -9.37 -1.39
C ASP A 406 -12.03 -9.94 -0.69
N TYR A 407 -11.40 -9.19 0.21
CA TYR A 407 -10.10 -9.57 0.76
C TYR A 407 -10.16 -10.71 1.77
N VAL A 408 -11.18 -10.73 2.63
CA VAL A 408 -11.40 -11.84 3.58
C VAL A 408 -11.55 -13.17 2.82
N GLU A 409 -12.35 -13.17 1.76
CA GLU A 409 -12.58 -14.34 0.91
C GLU A 409 -11.31 -14.83 0.19
N ARG A 410 -10.40 -13.92 -0.15
CA ARG A 410 -9.10 -14.26 -0.75
C ARG A 410 -8.09 -14.82 0.26
N LEU A 411 -8.17 -14.41 1.53
CA LEU A 411 -7.25 -14.87 2.58
C LEU A 411 -7.62 -16.24 3.14
N LEU A 412 -8.90 -16.56 3.26
CA LEU A 412 -9.34 -17.80 3.90
C LEU A 412 -8.82 -19.08 3.22
N PRO A 413 -8.78 -19.21 1.87
CA PRO A 413 -8.15 -20.37 1.22
C PRO A 413 -6.64 -20.48 1.47
N VAL A 414 -5.95 -19.35 1.70
CA VAL A 414 -4.53 -19.36 2.04
C VAL A 414 -4.30 -19.91 3.44
N ILE A 415 -5.17 -19.52 4.39
CA ILE A 415 -5.09 -19.92 5.81
C ILE A 415 -5.61 -21.36 6.02
N LEU A 416 -6.76 -21.69 5.45
CA LEU A 416 -7.53 -22.91 5.71
C LEU A 416 -7.21 -24.05 4.73
N GLY A 417 -6.38 -23.77 3.73
CA GLY A 417 -6.04 -24.68 2.64
C GLY A 417 -6.94 -24.51 1.41
N PRO A 418 -6.44 -24.93 0.23
CA PRO A 418 -7.09 -24.69 -1.06
C PRO A 418 -8.44 -25.38 -1.22
N ASP A 419 -8.71 -26.43 -0.44
CA ASP A 419 -9.96 -27.19 -0.49
C ASP A 419 -11.10 -26.53 0.31
N TRP A 420 -10.82 -25.44 1.04
CA TRP A 420 -11.87 -24.72 1.75
C TRP A 420 -12.87 -24.10 0.76
N GLN A 421 -14.15 -24.27 1.08
CA GLN A 421 -15.27 -23.67 0.36
C GLN A 421 -16.01 -22.70 1.28
N PRO A 422 -16.52 -21.57 0.75
CA PRO A 422 -17.28 -20.62 1.54
C PRO A 422 -18.55 -21.27 2.10
N PRO A 423 -19.03 -20.83 3.29
CA PRO A 423 -20.30 -21.29 3.82
C PRO A 423 -21.41 -21.02 2.79
N GLN A 424 -22.15 -22.07 2.41
CA GLN A 424 -23.28 -21.91 1.50
C GLN A 424 -24.29 -20.92 2.12
N PRO A 425 -24.79 -19.93 1.36
CA PRO A 425 -25.80 -19.02 1.88
C PRO A 425 -27.00 -19.84 2.33
N LYS A 426 -27.45 -19.63 3.58
CA LYS A 426 -28.70 -20.25 4.05
C LYS A 426 -29.79 -19.91 3.02
N PRO A 427 -30.56 -20.89 2.52
CA PRO A 427 -31.62 -20.62 1.56
C PRO A 427 -32.54 -19.56 2.18
N LYS A 428 -32.74 -18.45 1.46
CA LYS A 428 -33.69 -17.41 1.89
C LYS A 428 -35.02 -18.09 2.14
N ALA A 429 -35.51 -18.07 3.38
CA ALA A 429 -36.89 -18.45 3.66
C ALA A 429 -37.76 -17.59 2.73
N LYS A 430 -38.59 -18.25 1.90
CA LYS A 430 -39.52 -17.55 1.01
C LYS A 430 -40.40 -16.65 1.87
N ALA A 431 -40.11 -15.35 1.90
CA ALA A 431 -41.04 -14.38 2.43
C ALA A 431 -42.34 -14.52 1.63
N ALA A 432 -43.42 -14.91 2.29
CA ALA A 432 -44.73 -15.00 1.67
C ALA A 432 -45.07 -13.61 1.11
N ARG A 433 -45.14 -13.49 -0.22
CA ARG A 433 -45.63 -12.28 -0.86
C ARG A 433 -47.05 -12.02 -0.37
N PRO A 434 -47.37 -10.84 0.20
CA PRO A 434 -48.75 -10.51 0.51
C PRO A 434 -49.56 -10.48 -0.81
N LYS A 435 -50.70 -11.16 -0.84
CA LYS A 435 -51.62 -11.15 -1.98
C LYS A 435 -52.12 -9.70 -2.19
N PRO A 436 -52.12 -9.17 -3.43
CA PRO A 436 -52.67 -7.85 -3.69
C PRO A 436 -54.19 -7.84 -3.43
N LYS A 437 -54.66 -6.86 -2.65
CA LYS A 437 -56.09 -6.53 -2.56
C LYS A 437 -56.50 -5.85 -3.87
N LEU A 438 -57.44 -6.46 -4.59
CA LEU A 438 -58.15 -5.81 -5.70
C LEU A 438 -59.01 -4.68 -5.12
N SER A 439 -58.74 -3.45 -5.51
CA SER A 439 -59.65 -2.32 -5.30
C SER A 439 -60.73 -2.37 -6.37
N GLU A 440 -61.99 -2.53 -5.94
CA GLU A 440 -63.15 -2.22 -6.76
C GLU A 440 -63.33 -0.70 -6.88
N THR A 441 -64.08 -0.28 -7.92
CA THR A 441 -64.38 1.08 -8.41
C THR A 441 -63.25 1.68 -9.26
N ILE A 442 -63.47 2.04 -10.52
CA ILE A 442 -64.55 2.89 -11.06
C ILE A 442 -64.96 2.41 -12.47
N ARG A 443 -66.27 2.41 -12.75
CA ARG A 443 -66.90 2.23 -14.08
C ARG A 443 -67.28 3.61 -14.67
N PRO A 444 -67.54 3.70 -15.99
CA PRO A 444 -67.18 4.82 -16.86
C PRO A 444 -67.92 6.14 -16.62
#